data_AF-A0A126Z6U4-F1
#
_entry.id   AF-A0A126Z6U4-F1
#
_cell.length_a   1.000
_cell.length_b   1.000
_cell.length_c   1.000
_cell.angle_alpha   90.00
_cell.angle_beta   90.00
_cell.angle_gamma   90.00
#
_symmetry.space_group_name_H-M   'P 1'
#
loop_
_entity.id
_entity.type
_entity.pdbx_description
1 polymer ?
#
loop_
_entity_poly.entity_id
_entity_poly.type
_entity_poly.pdbx_seq_one_letter_code
_entity_poly.pdbx_strand_id
1 'polypeptide(L)'
;MGRPIPAHPLAVPPIPGTFGVWQVRRVKEAPIGYVRSENAGGGAVYHCYAHGRDDAGGRPWLRTTDSLNSAVAWMIQHERDLAALTRRLHPEPDEWPG
;
A
#
# COMPACT_ATOMS: atom_id res chain seq x y z
N MET A 1 -13.58 -5.13 23.83
CA MET A 1 -13.11 -5.96 22.69
C MET A 1 -12.41 -5.05 21.70
N GLY A 2 -11.13 -5.28 21.42
CA GLY A 2 -10.41 -4.52 20.38
C GLY A 2 -10.93 -4.89 19.00
N ARG A 3 -11.04 -3.92 18.08
CA ARG A 3 -11.39 -4.19 16.68
C ARG A 3 -10.32 -5.12 16.07
N PRO A 4 -10.68 -6.19 15.36
CA PRO A 4 -9.69 -7.06 14.73
C PRO A 4 -8.81 -6.26 13.77
N ILE A 5 -7.51 -6.57 13.77
CA ILE A 5 -6.55 -5.96 12.85
C ILE A 5 -6.95 -6.31 11.42
N PRO A 6 -7.22 -5.32 10.55
CA PRO A 6 -7.47 -5.56 9.14
C PRO A 6 -6.31 -6.33 8.51
N ALA A 7 -6.63 -7.45 7.87
CA ALA A 7 -5.67 -8.32 7.20
C ALA A 7 -6.21 -8.69 5.81
N HIS A 8 -5.32 -8.85 4.85
CA HIS A 8 -5.64 -9.32 3.52
C HIS A 8 -4.46 -10.17 3.00
N PRO A 9 -4.66 -11.31 2.33
CA PRO A 9 -3.58 -12.20 1.89
C PRO A 9 -2.49 -11.53 1.04
N LEU A 10 -2.88 -10.49 0.30
CA LEU A 10 -1.99 -9.72 -0.58
C LEU A 10 -1.49 -8.41 0.04
N ALA A 11 -1.87 -8.09 1.28
CA ALA A 11 -1.42 -6.90 2.00
C ALA A 11 -0.51 -7.34 3.15
N VAL A 12 0.80 -7.25 2.95
CA VAL A 12 1.80 -7.75 3.90
C VAL A 12 2.30 -6.60 4.77
N PRO A 13 2.10 -6.63 6.10
CA PRO A 13 2.66 -5.61 6.98
C PRO A 13 4.19 -5.75 7.05
N PRO A 14 4.93 -4.69 7.43
CA PRO A 14 6.38 -4.77 7.57
C PRO A 14 6.82 -5.76 8.64
N ILE A 15 6.05 -5.89 9.72
CA ILE A 15 6.25 -6.86 10.79
C ILE A 15 4.95 -7.65 10.92
N PRO A 16 4.97 -8.99 10.93
CA PRO A 16 3.75 -9.79 11.11
C PRO A 16 2.97 -9.35 12.36
N GLY A 17 1.68 -9.09 12.20
CA GLY A 17 0.81 -8.64 13.30
C GLY A 17 0.79 -7.13 13.55
N THR A 18 1.54 -6.32 12.81
CA THR A 18 1.42 -4.85 12.90
C THR A 18 0.31 -4.28 12.01
N PHE A 19 -0.15 -3.10 12.40
CA PHE A 19 -1.19 -2.32 11.74
C PHE A 19 -0.64 -0.96 11.36
N GLY A 20 -1.19 -0.34 10.31
CA GLY A 20 -0.86 1.03 9.93
C GLY A 20 -0.35 1.13 8.51
N VAL A 21 0.41 0.14 8.06
CA VAL A 21 1.04 0.12 6.74
C VAL A 21 1.14 -1.31 6.22
N TRP A 22 0.85 -1.50 4.93
CA TRP A 22 1.00 -2.77 4.21
C TRP A 22 1.65 -2.54 2.85
N GLN A 23 2.50 -3.47 2.44
CA GLN A 23 2.93 -3.60 1.05
C GLN A 23 1.96 -4.54 0.33
N VAL A 24 1.36 -4.07 -0.76
CA VAL A 24 0.47 -4.87 -1.58
C VAL A 24 1.28 -5.59 -2.64
N ARG A 25 1.27 -6.92 -2.62
CA ARG A 25 2.10 -7.74 -3.49
C ARG A 25 1.54 -9.14 -3.70
N ARG A 26 1.75 -9.69 -4.90
CA ARG A 26 1.53 -11.12 -5.19
C ARG A 26 2.76 -11.97 -4.90
N VAL A 27 3.93 -11.40 -5.23
CA VAL A 27 5.26 -11.97 -5.01
C VAL A 27 6.15 -10.90 -4.37
N LYS A 28 7.20 -11.30 -3.66
CA LYS A 28 8.02 -10.36 -2.89
C LYS A 28 8.79 -9.38 -3.79
N GLU A 29 9.18 -9.87 -4.96
CA GLU A 29 10.08 -9.24 -5.93
C GLU A 29 9.39 -8.17 -6.79
N ALA A 30 8.06 -8.16 -6.84
CA ALA A 30 7.28 -7.22 -7.63
C ALA A 30 6.08 -6.69 -6.83
N PRO A 31 6.30 -5.77 -5.87
CA PRO A 31 5.22 -5.09 -5.18
C PRO A 31 4.38 -4.24 -6.14
N ILE A 32 3.07 -4.22 -5.91
CA ILE A 32 2.12 -3.39 -6.66
C ILE A 32 2.11 -1.95 -6.10
N GLY A 33 2.23 -1.82 -4.77
CA GLY A 33 2.16 -0.54 -4.08
C GLY A 33 2.06 -0.69 -2.57
N TYR A 34 1.61 0.38 -1.92
CA TYR A 34 1.48 0.43 -0.45
C TYR A 34 0.13 0.96 -0.02
N VAL A 35 -0.37 0.45 1.09
CA VAL A 35 -1.55 0.98 1.77
C VAL A 35 -1.13 1.47 3.15
N ARG A 36 -1.52 2.69 3.51
CA ARG A 36 -1.36 3.23 4.86
C ARG A 36 -2.73 3.56 5.43
N SER A 37 -3.00 3.14 6.66
CA SER A 37 -4.20 3.59 7.37
C SER A 37 -3.96 4.89 8.10
N GLU A 38 -5.01 5.72 8.15
CA GLU A 38 -5.06 6.96 8.92
C GLU A 38 -6.40 7.01 9.67
N ASN A 39 -6.37 7.47 10.91
CA ASN A 39 -7.60 7.67 11.67
C ASN A 39 -8.19 9.04 11.31
N ALA A 40 -9.35 9.05 10.66
CA ALA A 40 -10.06 10.26 10.26
C ALA A 40 -11.46 10.27 10.89
N GLY A 41 -11.68 11.18 11.84
CA GLY A 41 -13.02 11.66 12.25
C GLY A 41 -14.06 10.60 12.62
N GLY A 42 -13.67 9.40 13.08
CA GLY A 42 -14.61 8.32 13.45
C GLY A 42 -14.38 6.99 12.75
N GLY A 43 -13.42 6.90 11.83
CA GLY A 43 -13.04 5.65 11.18
C GLY A 43 -11.60 5.63 10.68
N ALA A 44 -11.13 4.44 10.29
CA ALA A 44 -9.87 4.31 9.58
C ALA A 44 -10.13 4.48 8.08
N VAL A 45 -9.39 5.37 7.43
CA VAL A 45 -9.29 5.48 5.97
C VAL A 45 -7.98 4.87 5.51
N TYR A 46 -7.92 4.44 4.26
CA TYR A 46 -6.78 3.71 3.70
C TYR A 46 -6.27 4.42 2.47
N HIS A 47 -5.05 4.93 2.55
CA HIS A 47 -4.38 5.67 1.48
C HIS A 47 -3.53 4.70 0.67
N CYS A 48 -3.80 4.64 -0.63
CA CYS A 48 -3.05 3.88 -1.61
C CYS A 48 -1.89 4.72 -2.16
N TYR A 49 -0.72 4.11 -2.26
CA TYR A 49 0.50 4.72 -2.81
C TYR A 49 1.14 3.81 -3.85
N ALA A 50 1.79 4.42 -4.84
CA ALA A 50 2.55 3.69 -5.85
C ALA A 50 3.81 3.04 -5.25
N HIS A 51 4.31 2.00 -5.91
CA HIS A 51 5.63 1.45 -5.60
C HIS A 51 6.69 2.26 -6.35
N GLY A 52 7.58 2.93 -5.60
CA GLY A 52 8.60 3.83 -6.14
C GLY A 52 8.53 5.22 -5.52
N ARG A 53 9.57 6.03 -5.77
CA ARG A 53 9.67 7.40 -5.28
C ARG A 53 9.54 8.42 -6.42
N ASP A 54 8.84 9.51 -6.14
CA ASP A 54 8.85 10.71 -6.97
C ASP A 54 10.15 11.50 -6.78
N ASP A 55 10.28 12.60 -7.54
CA ASP A 55 11.44 13.49 -7.48
C ASP A 55 11.60 14.20 -6.12
N ALA A 56 10.56 14.21 -5.28
CA ALA A 56 10.63 14.71 -3.91
C ALA A 56 11.04 13.63 -2.90
N GLY A 57 11.31 12.39 -3.35
CA GLY A 57 11.63 11.24 -2.51
C GLY A 57 10.41 10.63 -1.80
N GLY A 58 9.20 11.11 -2.11
CA GLY A 58 7.95 10.63 -1.57
C GLY A 58 7.40 9.44 -2.35
N ARG A 59 6.58 8.60 -1.72
CA ARG A 59 5.74 7.65 -2.45
C ARG A 59 4.55 8.41 -3.02
N PRO A 60 4.29 8.37 -4.34
CA PRO A 60 3.15 9.05 -4.93
C PRO A 60 1.83 8.55 -4.35
N TRP A 61 1.00 9.47 -3.86
CA TRP A 61 -0.37 9.15 -3.45
C TRP A 61 -1.24 8.87 -4.67
N LEU A 62 -2.09 7.85 -4.58
CA LEU A 62 -2.95 7.39 -5.68
C LEU A 62 -4.43 7.64 -5.39
N ARG A 63 -4.89 7.18 -4.22
CA ARG A 63 -6.29 7.35 -3.80
C ARG A 63 -6.46 7.09 -2.30
N THR A 64 -7.67 7.37 -1.83
CA THR A 64 -8.15 6.94 -0.51
C THR A 64 -9.34 5.99 -0.67
N THR A 65 -9.43 4.98 0.20
CA THR A 65 -10.54 4.04 0.32
C THR A 65 -11.01 3.91 1.77
N ASP A 66 -12.18 3.29 1.95
CA ASP A 66 -12.84 3.07 3.23
C ASP A 66 -12.39 1.80 3.96
N SER A 67 -11.76 0.86 3.25
CA SER A 67 -11.27 -0.39 3.81
C SER A 67 -9.98 -0.85 3.14
N LEU A 68 -9.21 -1.68 3.86
CA LEU A 68 -8.02 -2.37 3.32
C LEU A 68 -8.41 -3.27 2.13
N ASN A 69 -9.57 -3.93 2.21
CA ASN A 69 -10.05 -4.79 1.13
C ASN A 69 -10.32 -3.99 -0.15
N SER A 70 -11.00 -2.83 -0.03
CA SER A 70 -11.25 -1.92 -1.15
C SER A 70 -9.94 -1.40 -1.76
N ALA A 71 -8.95 -1.05 -0.92
CA ALA A 71 -7.64 -0.60 -1.38
C ALA A 71 -6.93 -1.67 -2.21
N VAL A 72 -6.85 -2.90 -1.69
CA VAL A 72 -6.18 -4.02 -2.35
C VAL A 72 -6.89 -4.41 -3.65
N ALA A 73 -8.21 -4.50 -3.62
CA ALA A 73 -9.01 -4.81 -4.81
C ALA A 73 -8.76 -3.79 -5.92
N TRP A 74 -8.74 -2.49 -5.59
CA TRP A 74 -8.46 -1.44 -6.57
C TRP A 74 -7.04 -1.56 -7.14
N MET A 75 -6.02 -1.79 -6.30
CA MET A 75 -4.64 -1.95 -6.75
C MET A 75 -4.46 -3.13 -7.70
N ILE A 76 -5.14 -4.25 -7.42
CA ILE A 76 -5.13 -5.43 -8.28
C ILE A 76 -5.82 -5.15 -9.62
N GLN A 77 -6.95 -4.45 -9.61
CA GLN A 77 -7.67 -4.09 -10.83
C GLN A 77 -6.84 -3.14 -11.73
N HIS A 78 -5.98 -2.32 -11.13
CA HIS A 78 -5.15 -1.33 -11.84
C HIS A 78 -3.68 -1.74 -11.92
N GLU A 79 -3.35 -3.01 -11.69
CA GLU A 79 -1.97 -3.51 -11.56
C GLU A 79 -1.09 -3.14 -12.76
N ARG A 80 -1.65 -3.15 -13.97
CA ARG A 80 -0.93 -2.79 -15.20
C ARG A 80 -0.55 -1.31 -15.27
N ASP A 81 -1.48 -0.43 -14.89
CA ASP A 81 -1.26 1.02 -14.89
C ASP A 81 -0.27 1.41 -13.80
N LEU A 82 -0.37 0.76 -12.63
CA LEU A 82 0.57 0.94 -11.53
C LEU A 82 1.97 0.45 -11.90
N ALA A 83 2.09 -0.69 -12.60
CA ALA A 83 3.37 -1.16 -13.10
C ALA A 83 3.99 -0.18 -14.13
N ALA A 84 3.17 0.42 -15.00
CA ALA A 84 3.62 1.44 -15.94
C ALA A 84 4.08 2.72 -15.22
N LEU A 85 3.38 3.12 -14.16
CA LEU A 85 3.77 4.25 -13.31
C LEU A 85 5.10 3.96 -12.60
N THR A 86 5.24 2.81 -11.95
CA THR A 86 6.46 2.40 -11.24
C THR A 86 7.70 2.46 -12.12
N ARG A 87 7.60 2.11 -13.41
CA ARG A 87 8.73 2.22 -14.36
C ARG A 87 9.24 3.65 -14.58
N ARG A 88 8.45 4.65 -14.19
CA ARG A 88 8.77 6.08 -14.31
C ARG A 88 9.23 6.69 -12.98
N LEU A 89 9.16 5.92 -11.89
CA LEU A 89 9.54 6.34 -10.56
C LEU A 89 10.97 5.87 -10.23
N HIS A 90 11.60 6.55 -9.28
CA HIS A 90 12.83 6.07 -8.69
C HIS A 90 12.54 4.78 -7.90
N PRO A 91 13.49 3.82 -7.86
CA PRO A 91 13.29 2.57 -7.14
C PRO A 91 13.08 2.81 -5.64
N GLU A 92 12.34 1.92 -4.99
CA GLU A 92 12.30 1.87 -3.53
C GLU A 92 13.65 1.40 -2.97
N PRO A 93 13.97 1.73 -1.70
CA PRO A 93 15.08 1.11 -1.00
C PRO A 93 14.94 -0.42 -0.99
N ASP A 94 16.06 -1.13 -1.03
CA ASP A 94 16.09 -2.60 -1.06
C ASP A 94 15.39 -3.24 0.16
N GLU A 95 15.35 -2.53 1.28
CA GLU A 95 14.71 -2.99 2.52
C GLU A 95 13.34 -2.32 2.73
N TRP A 96 12.30 -3.14 2.85
CA TRP A 96 10.98 -2.73 3.34
C TRP A 96 10.94 -2.89 4.87
N PRO A 97 10.52 -1.88 5.67
CA PRO A 97 9.93 -0.60 5.27
C PRO A 97 10.93 0.58 5.28
N GLY A 98 11.66 0.77 4.18
CA GLY A 98 12.41 2.01 3.92
C GLY A 98 11.55 3.20 3.51
#